data_AF-A0A6N7Z0I3-F1
#
_entry.id   AF-A0A6N7Z0I3-F1
#
_cell.length_a   1.000
_cell.length_b   1.000
_cell.length_c   1.000
_cell.angle_alpha   90.00
_cell.angle_beta   90.00
_cell.angle_gamma   90.00
#
_symmetry.space_group_name_H-M   'P 1'
#
loop_
_entity.id
_entity.type
_entity.pdbx_description
1 polymer ?
#
loop_
_entity_poly.entity_id
_entity_poly.type
_entity_poly.pdbx_seq_one_letter_code
_entity_poly.pdbx_strand_id
1 'polypeptide(L)'
;MNQYIAKKNDEIITGELSRYWTQRGERLGFGSEPIRAYVRARIGDEARLPHEPISDMPELDLGRLRWPLPSPDVLEEDWSDDPTVGCFVHAEQPDQRAVLFADHLAHSRGEARLAVSDQRVAIVYPTKLFGRNDSVFTTFCETDPRQVRVTAGYVGRSVPPPQVIRVGFADGSVLLLRDPMAAARVARY
;
A
#
# COMPACT_ATOMS: atom_id res chain seq x y z
N MET A 1 -17.86 -0.26 5.76
CA MET A 1 -17.39 -1.63 6.06
C MET A 1 -17.82 -2.02 7.47
N ASN A 2 -18.28 -3.25 7.70
CA ASN A 2 -18.63 -3.72 9.05
C ASN A 2 -17.34 -3.87 9.89
N GLN A 3 -17.28 -3.21 11.05
CA GLN A 3 -16.10 -3.26 11.95
C GLN A 3 -15.71 -4.69 12.34
N TYR A 4 -16.68 -5.60 12.46
CA TYR A 4 -16.43 -7.01 12.72
C TYR A 4 -15.62 -7.68 11.61
N ILE A 5 -15.97 -7.40 10.34
CA ILE A 5 -15.29 -7.98 9.18
C ILE A 5 -13.85 -7.44 9.10
N ALA A 6 -13.67 -6.14 9.29
CA ALA A 6 -12.35 -5.51 9.26
C ALA A 6 -11.41 -6.11 10.34
N LYS A 7 -11.92 -6.30 11.57
CA LYS A 7 -11.14 -6.93 12.64
C LYS A 7 -10.78 -8.39 12.32
N LYS A 8 -11.72 -9.17 11.78
CA LYS A 8 -11.45 -10.56 11.38
C LYS A 8 -10.40 -10.64 10.27
N ASN A 9 -10.48 -9.74 9.29
CA ASN A 9 -9.47 -9.64 8.23
C ASN A 9 -8.09 -9.30 8.79
N ASP A 10 -8.02 -8.34 9.72
CA ASP A 10 -6.79 -7.98 10.41
C ASP A 10 -6.15 -9.16 11.16
N GLU A 11 -6.94 -9.96 11.87
CA GLU A 11 -6.47 -11.18 12.56
C GLU A 11 -5.89 -12.20 11.57
N ILE A 12 -6.58 -12.43 10.44
CA ILE A 12 -6.11 -13.34 9.39
C ILE A 12 -4.79 -12.85 8.79
N ILE A 13 -4.72 -11.57 8.41
CA ILE A 13 -3.53 -10.97 7.79
C ILE A 13 -2.34 -11.02 8.74
N THR A 14 -2.57 -10.66 10.00
CA THR A 14 -1.54 -10.69 11.04
C THR A 14 -1.01 -12.11 11.22
N GLY A 15 -1.90 -13.10 11.29
CA GLY A 15 -1.52 -14.51 11.41
C GLY A 15 -0.75 -15.03 10.19
N GLU A 16 -1.19 -14.71 8.98
CA GLU A 16 -0.52 -15.12 7.74
C GLU A 16 0.90 -14.52 7.63
N LEU A 17 1.02 -13.19 7.79
CA LEU A 17 2.31 -12.51 7.65
C LEU A 17 3.29 -12.92 8.75
N SER A 18 2.83 -13.03 9.99
CA SER A 18 3.69 -13.46 11.12
C SER A 18 4.16 -14.92 10.98
N ARG A 19 3.41 -15.75 10.24
CA ARG A 19 3.77 -17.17 10.06
C ARG A 19 4.62 -17.40 8.82
N TYR A 20 4.32 -16.69 7.73
CA TYR A 20 4.84 -17.03 6.40
C TYR A 20 5.68 -15.94 5.73
N TRP A 21 5.71 -14.72 6.27
CA TRP A 21 6.53 -13.63 5.73
C TRP A 21 7.69 -13.24 6.66
N THR A 22 7.44 -13.18 7.97
CA THR A 22 8.48 -12.78 8.94
C THR A 22 9.54 -13.86 9.13
N GLN A 23 10.78 -13.41 9.32
CA GLN A 23 11.92 -14.26 9.65
C GLN A 23 11.91 -14.67 11.12
N ARG A 24 12.76 -15.63 11.49
CA ARG A 24 12.90 -16.06 12.89
C ARG A 24 13.37 -14.90 13.76
N GLY A 25 12.55 -14.50 14.73
CA GLY A 25 12.83 -13.41 15.66
C GLY A 25 12.36 -12.03 15.19
N GLU A 26 11.85 -11.92 13.96
CA GLU A 26 11.18 -10.71 13.46
C GLU A 26 9.76 -10.63 14.05
N ARG A 27 9.37 -9.44 14.54
CA ARG A 27 8.02 -9.18 15.05
C ARG A 27 7.25 -8.30 14.07
N LEU A 28 6.13 -8.81 13.59
CA LEU A 28 5.20 -8.04 12.78
C LEU A 28 4.56 -6.94 13.63
N GLY A 29 4.59 -5.69 13.15
CA GLY A 29 3.78 -4.59 13.67
C GLY A 29 2.36 -4.68 13.10
N PHE A 30 2.24 -4.57 11.77
CA PHE A 30 0.98 -4.82 11.06
C PHE A 30 1.21 -5.13 9.59
N GLY A 31 0.20 -5.70 8.94
CA GLY A 31 0.05 -5.68 7.48
C GLY A 31 -1.21 -4.93 7.07
N SER A 32 -1.24 -4.33 5.88
CA SER A 32 -2.47 -3.77 5.32
C SER A 32 -3.34 -4.85 4.69
N GLU A 33 -4.63 -4.56 4.54
CA GLU A 33 -5.47 -5.33 3.61
C GLU A 33 -4.98 -5.12 2.16
N PRO A 34 -5.24 -6.06 1.24
CA PRO A 34 -5.11 -5.81 -0.19
C PRO A 34 -6.01 -4.64 -0.62
N ILE A 35 -5.43 -3.61 -1.23
CA ILE A 35 -6.16 -2.42 -1.66
C ILE A 35 -6.41 -2.52 -3.17
N ARG A 36 -7.53 -3.14 -3.54
CA ARG A 36 -7.96 -3.30 -4.94
C ARG A 36 -8.52 -2.02 -5.53
N ALA A 37 -7.65 -1.06 -5.74
CA ALA A 37 -7.95 0.25 -6.30
C ALA A 37 -6.70 0.81 -7.01
N TYR A 38 -6.89 1.82 -7.85
CA TYR A 38 -5.81 2.51 -8.53
C TYR A 38 -4.95 3.32 -7.54
N VAL A 39 -3.73 3.58 -7.97
CA VAL A 39 -2.80 4.47 -7.30
C VAL A 39 -2.84 5.82 -8.02
N ARG A 40 -2.91 6.91 -7.26
CA ARG A 40 -2.63 8.27 -7.74
C ARG A 40 -1.18 8.61 -7.43
N ALA A 41 -0.54 9.45 -8.24
CA ALA A 41 0.78 9.99 -7.95
C ALA A 41 0.88 11.49 -8.25
N ARG A 42 1.67 12.19 -7.43
CA ARG A 42 2.21 13.52 -7.67
C ARG A 42 3.74 13.39 -7.59
N ILE A 43 4.42 13.55 -8.72
CA ILE A 43 5.88 13.43 -8.82
C ILE A 43 6.41 14.73 -9.44
N GLY A 44 7.04 15.58 -8.61
CA GLY A 44 7.31 16.97 -8.98
C GLY A 44 6.02 17.67 -9.40
N ASP A 45 6.01 18.30 -10.57
CA ASP A 45 4.82 18.99 -11.10
C ASP A 45 3.80 18.05 -11.78
N GLU A 46 4.14 16.77 -11.97
CA GLU A 46 3.31 15.84 -12.73
C GLU A 46 2.28 15.12 -11.85
N ALA A 47 1.00 15.23 -12.21
CA ALA A 47 -0.09 14.45 -11.63
C ALA A 47 -0.44 13.25 -12.52
N ARG A 48 -0.50 12.05 -11.93
CA ARG A 48 -0.80 10.79 -12.63
C ARG A 48 -1.97 10.07 -11.98
N LEU A 49 -2.99 9.74 -12.79
CA LEU A 49 -4.15 8.95 -12.37
C LEU A 49 -4.76 8.23 -13.59
N PRO A 50 -4.71 6.89 -13.66
CA PRO A 50 -3.94 6.00 -12.79
C PRO A 50 -2.43 6.21 -12.93
N HIS A 51 -1.70 5.98 -11.84
CA HIS A 51 -0.24 5.88 -11.87
C HIS A 51 0.18 4.58 -12.56
N GLU A 52 1.01 4.70 -13.58
CA GLU A 52 1.69 3.57 -14.23
C GLU A 52 3.10 3.43 -13.66
N PRO A 53 3.56 2.20 -13.32
CA PRO A 53 4.89 1.97 -12.77
C PRO A 53 6.01 2.54 -13.63
N ILE A 54 6.99 3.19 -13.00
CA ILE A 54 8.17 3.77 -13.68
C ILE A 54 9.37 2.82 -13.57
N SER A 55 9.50 2.16 -12.43
CA SER A 55 10.60 1.24 -12.12
C SER A 55 10.44 -0.11 -12.81
N ASP A 56 11.53 -0.86 -12.91
CA ASP A 56 11.49 -2.24 -13.41
C ASP A 56 10.66 -3.13 -12.47
N MET A 57 9.64 -3.78 -13.02
CA MET A 57 8.65 -4.55 -12.25
C MET A 57 8.75 -6.04 -12.57
N PRO A 58 8.62 -6.93 -11.57
CA PRO A 58 8.65 -8.35 -11.82
C PRO A 58 7.45 -8.77 -12.68
N GLU A 59 7.62 -9.81 -13.50
CA GLU A 59 6.51 -10.37 -14.27
C GLU A 59 5.46 -10.98 -13.34
N LEU A 60 4.18 -10.68 -13.58
CA LEU A 60 3.06 -11.18 -12.80
C LEU A 60 2.04 -11.84 -13.72
N ASP A 61 1.55 -13.02 -13.32
CA ASP A 61 0.37 -13.65 -13.89
C ASP A 61 -0.89 -12.95 -13.35
N LEU A 62 -1.23 -11.85 -14.01
CA LEU A 62 -2.45 -11.09 -13.77
C LEU A 62 -3.35 -11.21 -14.99
N GLY A 63 -4.54 -11.77 -14.79
CA GLY A 63 -5.59 -11.76 -15.81
C GLY A 63 -5.99 -10.35 -16.25
N ARG A 64 -7.00 -10.24 -17.13
CA ARG A 64 -7.45 -8.93 -17.62
C ARG A 64 -8.03 -8.05 -16.51
N LEU A 65 -7.51 -6.82 -16.36
CA LEU A 65 -8.08 -5.81 -15.48
C LEU A 65 -9.43 -5.31 -16.02
N ARG A 66 -10.44 -5.26 -15.16
CA ARG A 66 -11.81 -4.82 -15.49
C ARG A 66 -12.34 -3.75 -14.54
N TRP A 67 -11.46 -3.07 -13.83
CA TRP A 67 -11.87 -2.00 -12.94
C TRP A 67 -12.37 -0.80 -13.76
N PRO A 68 -13.40 -0.08 -13.28
CA PRO A 68 -13.78 1.19 -13.86
C PRO A 68 -12.62 2.18 -13.68
N LEU A 69 -12.32 2.97 -14.71
CA LEU A 69 -11.30 4.01 -14.60
C LEU A 69 -11.70 5.06 -13.54
N PRO A 70 -10.72 5.67 -12.85
CA PRO A 70 -10.98 6.81 -11.98
C PRO A 70 -11.62 7.97 -12.73
N SER A 71 -12.38 8.79 -12.01
CA SER A 71 -12.94 10.01 -12.61
C SER A 71 -11.81 10.99 -12.95
N PRO A 72 -11.78 11.57 -14.15
CA PRO A 72 -10.76 12.54 -14.55
C PRO A 72 -10.87 13.85 -13.76
N ASP A 73 -12.04 14.14 -13.20
CA ASP A 73 -12.35 15.41 -12.52
C ASP A 73 -12.03 15.39 -11.02
N VAL A 74 -11.52 14.26 -10.49
CA VAL A 74 -11.18 14.15 -9.07
C VAL A 74 -9.94 14.98 -8.77
N LEU A 75 -10.16 16.04 -8.00
CA LEU A 75 -9.12 16.89 -7.46
C LEU A 75 -8.14 16.05 -6.62
N GLU A 76 -6.90 16.50 -6.59
CA GLU A 76 -5.85 15.80 -5.88
C GLU A 76 -6.15 15.64 -4.40
N GLU A 77 -6.61 16.70 -3.75
CA GLU A 77 -6.95 16.66 -2.33
C GLU A 77 -8.16 15.77 -2.01
N ASP A 78 -9.00 15.49 -3.02
CA ASP A 78 -10.24 14.73 -2.91
C ASP A 78 -10.07 13.31 -3.48
N TRP A 79 -8.82 12.86 -3.69
CA TRP A 79 -8.51 11.51 -4.20
C TRP A 79 -9.22 10.42 -3.41
N SER A 80 -9.38 10.62 -2.10
CA SER A 80 -10.00 9.67 -1.19
C SER A 80 -11.52 9.62 -1.30
N ASP A 81 -12.14 10.53 -2.03
CA ASP A 81 -13.58 10.53 -2.28
C ASP A 81 -13.93 9.74 -3.55
N ASP A 82 -12.95 9.46 -4.43
CA ASP A 82 -13.11 8.47 -5.51
C ASP A 82 -12.88 7.04 -4.96
N PRO A 83 -13.90 6.17 -4.96
CA PRO A 83 -13.75 4.81 -4.44
C PRO A 83 -12.77 3.96 -5.26
N THR A 84 -12.49 4.33 -6.51
CA THR A 84 -11.57 3.62 -7.40
C THR A 84 -10.10 3.91 -7.11
N VAL A 85 -9.79 4.91 -6.27
CA VAL A 85 -8.42 5.26 -5.85
C VAL A 85 -8.20 4.83 -4.41
N GLY A 86 -7.16 4.04 -4.17
CA GLY A 86 -6.88 3.46 -2.85
C GLY A 86 -5.58 3.93 -2.23
N CYS A 87 -4.66 4.43 -3.05
CA CYS A 87 -3.36 4.91 -2.60
C CYS A 87 -3.02 6.22 -3.29
N PHE A 88 -2.25 7.06 -2.61
CA PHE A 88 -1.71 8.27 -3.17
C PHE A 88 -0.25 8.46 -2.75
N VAL A 89 0.64 8.66 -3.73
CA VAL A 89 2.04 9.00 -3.50
C VAL A 89 2.31 10.47 -3.82
N HIS A 90 3.07 11.12 -2.94
CA HIS A 90 3.70 12.41 -3.17
C HIS A 90 5.23 12.26 -3.15
N ALA A 91 5.88 12.75 -4.19
CA ALA A 91 7.33 12.71 -4.36
C ALA A 91 7.78 13.91 -5.20
N GLU A 92 9.05 14.28 -5.10
CA GLU A 92 9.71 15.27 -5.95
C GLU A 92 10.38 14.61 -7.15
N GLN A 93 10.88 13.38 -7.00
CA GLN A 93 11.65 12.67 -8.03
C GLN A 93 11.14 11.23 -8.21
N PRO A 94 11.21 10.67 -9.43
CA PRO A 94 10.67 9.35 -9.74
C PRO A 94 11.42 8.19 -9.07
N ASP A 95 12.65 8.39 -8.61
CA ASP A 95 13.49 7.38 -7.95
C ASP A 95 13.33 7.36 -6.42
N GLN A 96 12.49 8.25 -5.85
CA GLN A 96 12.22 8.26 -4.41
C GLN A 96 11.42 7.04 -3.95
N ARG A 97 11.61 6.69 -2.68
CA ARG A 97 11.17 5.41 -2.11
C ARG A 97 9.65 5.24 -2.14
N ALA A 98 8.88 6.30 -1.91
CA ALA A 98 7.43 6.21 -1.98
C ALA A 98 6.95 5.87 -3.40
N VAL A 99 7.64 6.35 -4.44
CA VAL A 99 7.32 6.04 -5.84
C VAL A 99 7.57 4.56 -6.11
N LEU A 100 8.72 4.04 -5.67
CA LEU A 100 9.00 2.61 -5.80
C LEU A 100 7.94 1.73 -5.11
N PHE A 101 7.52 2.10 -3.89
CA PHE A 101 6.43 1.39 -3.21
C PHE A 101 5.10 1.50 -3.97
N ALA A 102 4.80 2.68 -4.52
CA ALA A 102 3.61 2.94 -5.32
C ALA A 102 3.59 2.16 -6.65
N ASP A 103 4.73 2.04 -7.31
CA ASP A 103 4.93 1.22 -8.52
C ASP A 103 4.52 -0.23 -8.25
N HIS A 104 5.01 -0.81 -7.14
CA HIS A 104 4.66 -2.17 -6.76
C HIS A 104 3.16 -2.35 -6.46
N LEU A 105 2.53 -1.39 -5.79
CA LEU A 105 1.09 -1.41 -5.51
C LEU A 105 0.27 -1.30 -6.79
N ALA A 106 0.60 -0.36 -7.67
CA ALA A 106 -0.05 -0.14 -8.96
C ALA A 106 0.09 -1.36 -9.87
N HIS A 107 1.32 -1.88 -10.00
CA HIS A 107 1.64 -3.05 -10.83
C HIS A 107 0.90 -4.31 -10.37
N SER A 108 0.81 -4.52 -9.05
CA SER A 108 0.12 -5.67 -8.47
C SER A 108 -1.41 -5.62 -8.60
N ARG A 109 -1.97 -4.47 -9.01
CA ARG A 109 -3.42 -4.22 -9.05
C ARG A 109 -4.07 -4.54 -7.71
N GLY A 110 -3.44 -4.07 -6.64
CA GLY A 110 -3.96 -4.20 -5.28
C GLY A 110 -3.81 -5.57 -4.62
N GLU A 111 -3.16 -6.53 -5.27
CA GLU A 111 -2.90 -7.84 -4.67
C GLU A 111 -1.68 -7.82 -3.73
N ALA A 112 -0.72 -6.91 -3.97
CA ALA A 112 0.36 -6.67 -3.02
C ALA A 112 -0.12 -5.79 -1.86
N ARG A 113 0.50 -5.95 -0.70
CA ARG A 113 0.12 -5.27 0.55
C ARG A 113 1.34 -4.69 1.26
N LEU A 114 1.12 -3.61 2.00
CA LEU A 114 2.14 -3.07 2.90
C LEU A 114 2.28 -4.01 4.10
N ALA A 115 3.52 -4.32 4.49
CA ALA A 115 3.82 -5.01 5.74
C ALA A 115 4.92 -4.26 6.49
N VAL A 116 4.76 -4.14 7.81
CA VAL A 116 5.64 -3.40 8.70
C VAL A 116 6.03 -4.31 9.85
N SER A 117 7.32 -4.48 10.07
CA SER A 117 7.90 -5.23 11.18
C SER A 117 8.98 -4.40 11.90
N ASP A 118 9.51 -4.94 13.00
CA ASP A 118 10.65 -4.34 13.70
C ASP A 118 11.98 -4.45 12.93
N GLN A 119 12.00 -5.10 11.76
CA GLN A 119 13.19 -5.27 10.93
C GLN A 119 13.07 -4.66 9.53
N ARG A 120 11.85 -4.47 9.00
CA ARG A 120 11.63 -3.97 7.63
C ARG A 120 10.22 -3.45 7.40
N VAL A 121 10.12 -2.53 6.46
CA VAL A 121 8.86 -2.11 5.84
C VAL A 121 8.90 -2.48 4.38
N ALA A 122 7.88 -3.19 3.91
CA ALA A 122 7.90 -3.85 2.62
C ALA A 122 6.57 -3.83 1.90
N ILE A 123 6.62 -3.95 0.57
CA ILE A 123 5.49 -4.40 -0.24
C ILE A 123 5.61 -5.91 -0.48
N VAL A 124 4.59 -6.63 -0.04
CA VAL A 124 4.57 -8.09 0.01
C VAL A 124 3.53 -8.62 -0.97
N TYR A 125 3.97 -9.52 -1.84
CA TYR A 125 3.16 -10.17 -2.86
C TYR A 125 2.76 -11.58 -2.44
N PRO A 126 1.54 -12.04 -2.74
CA PRO A 126 1.25 -13.47 -2.79
C PRO A 126 2.15 -14.14 -3.85
N THR A 127 2.95 -15.15 -3.46
CA THR A 127 3.92 -15.80 -4.36
C THR A 127 3.27 -16.45 -5.59
N LYS A 128 2.02 -16.90 -5.45
CA LYS A 128 1.25 -17.49 -6.56
C LYS A 128 1.11 -16.57 -7.78
N LEU A 129 1.23 -15.25 -7.62
CA LEU A 129 1.18 -14.30 -8.74
C LEU A 129 2.39 -14.43 -9.67
N PHE A 130 3.45 -15.12 -9.25
CA PHE A 130 4.63 -15.38 -10.07
C PHE A 130 4.61 -16.79 -10.68
N GLY A 131 3.45 -17.48 -10.70
CA GLY A 131 3.35 -18.88 -11.14
C GLY A 131 4.10 -19.87 -10.23
N ARG A 132 4.41 -19.45 -9.00
CA ARG A 132 5.26 -20.16 -8.04
C ARG A 132 4.48 -20.57 -6.79
N ASN A 133 4.89 -21.67 -6.15
CA ASN A 133 4.26 -22.20 -4.93
C ASN A 133 5.29 -22.63 -3.86
N ASP A 134 6.53 -22.15 -3.95
CA ASP A 134 7.62 -22.47 -3.02
C ASP A 134 7.54 -21.71 -1.68
N SER A 135 6.82 -20.59 -1.66
CA SER A 135 6.49 -19.82 -0.46
C SER A 135 5.07 -19.25 -0.54
N VAL A 136 4.55 -18.68 0.55
CA VAL A 136 3.27 -17.94 0.52
C VAL A 136 3.45 -16.51 0.06
N PHE A 137 4.56 -15.88 0.46
CA PHE A 137 4.87 -14.48 0.20
C PHE A 137 6.23 -14.29 -0.46
N THR A 138 6.31 -13.29 -1.33
CA THR A 138 7.55 -12.82 -1.96
C THR A 138 7.65 -11.30 -1.82
N THR A 139 8.84 -10.79 -1.55
CA THR A 139 9.11 -9.35 -1.41
C THR A 139 10.11 -8.92 -2.47
N PHE A 140 9.77 -7.86 -3.20
CA PHE A 140 10.65 -7.21 -4.20
C PHE A 140 11.06 -5.79 -3.79
N CYS A 141 10.34 -5.20 -2.83
CA CYS A 141 10.58 -3.86 -2.34
C CYS A 141 10.47 -3.82 -0.82
N GLU A 142 11.58 -3.48 -0.17
CA GLU A 142 11.64 -3.27 1.26
C GLU A 142 12.65 -2.17 1.60
N THR A 143 12.51 -1.63 2.81
CA THR A 143 13.41 -0.63 3.39
C THR A 143 13.57 -0.88 4.89
N ASP A 144 14.66 -0.35 5.45
CA ASP A 144 14.89 -0.33 6.90
C ASP A 144 13.76 0.47 7.59
N PRO A 145 13.16 -0.05 8.69
CA PRO A 145 12.06 0.60 9.39
C PRO A 145 12.45 1.95 9.99
N ARG A 146 13.74 2.22 10.20
CA ARG A 146 14.27 3.51 10.66
C ARG A 146 14.25 4.59 9.57
N GLN A 147 14.11 4.18 8.31
CA GLN A 147 13.99 5.09 7.16
C GLN A 147 12.54 5.51 6.91
N VAL A 148 11.60 5.07 7.74
CA VAL A 148 10.18 5.40 7.59
C VAL A 148 9.57 5.87 8.90
N ARG A 149 8.62 6.79 8.78
CA ARG A 149 7.71 7.16 9.84
C ARG A 149 6.30 6.76 9.42
N VAL A 150 5.71 5.85 10.17
CA VAL A 150 4.35 5.38 9.94
C VAL A 150 3.40 6.09 10.91
N THR A 151 2.36 6.72 10.39
CA THR A 151 1.33 7.42 11.16
C THR A 151 -0.05 7.12 10.60
N ALA A 152 -1.10 7.22 11.42
CA ALA A 152 -2.47 7.24 10.93
C ALA A 152 -2.94 8.68 10.71
N GLY A 153 -3.80 8.91 9.73
CA GLY A 153 -4.37 10.22 9.44
C GLY A 153 -5.72 10.14 8.75
N TYR A 154 -6.30 11.31 8.49
CA TYR A 154 -7.53 11.49 7.74
C TYR A 154 -7.25 12.36 6.52
N VAL A 155 -7.92 12.10 5.40
CA VAL A 155 -7.77 12.82 4.13
C VAL A 155 -9.12 13.02 3.46
N GLY A 156 -9.17 13.89 2.45
CA GLY A 156 -10.39 14.22 1.72
C GLY A 156 -11.31 15.17 2.48
N ARG A 157 -12.43 15.49 1.83
CA ARG A 157 -13.42 16.44 2.34
C ARG A 157 -14.74 15.77 2.72
N SER A 158 -14.89 14.47 2.47
CA SER A 158 -16.09 13.73 2.87
C SER A 158 -16.26 13.66 4.40
N VAL A 159 -17.52 13.45 4.82
CA VAL A 159 -17.90 13.36 6.23
C VAL A 159 -18.61 12.01 6.47
N PRO A 160 -18.03 11.09 7.27
CA PRO A 160 -16.73 11.19 7.93
C PRO A 160 -15.55 11.08 6.95
N PRO A 161 -14.40 11.72 7.23
CA PRO A 161 -13.25 11.66 6.32
C PRO A 161 -12.61 10.25 6.33
N PRO A 162 -12.15 9.75 5.18
CA PRO A 162 -11.41 8.50 5.05
C PRO A 162 -10.16 8.45 5.92
N GLN A 163 -9.93 7.31 6.56
CA GLN A 163 -8.68 7.02 7.27
C GLN A 163 -7.61 6.49 6.32
N VAL A 164 -6.37 6.89 6.59
CA VAL A 164 -5.19 6.45 5.84
C VAL A 164 -4.04 6.07 6.76
N ILE A 165 -3.27 5.08 6.33
CA ILE A 165 -1.91 4.88 6.79
C ILE A 165 -1.02 5.80 5.96
N ARG A 166 -0.25 6.65 6.63
CA ARG A 166 0.77 7.50 6.03
C ARG A 166 2.14 6.92 6.33
N VAL A 167 2.89 6.60 5.28
CA VAL A 167 4.29 6.18 5.33
C VAL A 167 5.12 7.35 4.79
N GLY A 168 5.78 8.09 5.68
CA GLY A 168 6.76 9.09 5.28
C GLY A 168 8.15 8.47 5.22
N PHE A 169 8.87 8.63 4.12
CA PHE A 169 10.21 8.11 3.92
C PHE A 169 11.26 9.18 4.24
N ALA A 170 12.48 8.73 4.60
CA ALA A 170 13.58 9.62 4.96
C ALA A 170 14.04 10.55 3.83
N ASP A 171 13.74 10.21 2.57
CA ASP A 171 13.99 11.03 1.39
C ASP A 171 12.95 12.14 1.16
N GLY A 172 11.99 12.29 2.08
CA GLY A 172 10.94 13.30 2.04
C GLY A 172 9.66 12.87 1.30
N SER A 173 9.71 11.76 0.57
CA SER A 173 8.54 11.23 -0.16
C SER A 173 7.52 10.58 0.79
N VAL A 174 6.26 10.51 0.35
CA VAL A 174 5.13 10.07 1.19
C VAL A 174 4.22 9.15 0.41
N LEU A 175 3.85 8.02 1.02
CA LEU A 175 2.80 7.14 0.54
C LEU A 175 1.61 7.17 1.52
N LEU A 176 0.41 7.38 0.99
CA LEU A 176 -0.86 7.30 1.69
C LEU A 176 -1.62 6.07 1.20
N LEU A 177 -2.10 5.23 2.12
CA LEU A 177 -2.91 4.05 1.83
C LEU A 177 -4.25 4.16 2.55
N ARG A 178 -5.35 4.07 1.83
CA ARG A 178 -6.69 4.02 2.42
C ARG A 178 -6.81 2.78 3.29
N ASP A 179 -7.06 2.97 4.58
CA ASP A 179 -7.23 1.88 5.53
C ASP A 179 -8.21 2.28 6.64
N PRO A 180 -9.41 1.67 6.71
CA PRO A 180 -10.41 2.01 7.72
C PRO A 180 -10.00 1.64 9.16
N MET A 181 -8.92 0.88 9.32
CA MET A 181 -8.30 0.50 10.59
C MET A 181 -6.93 1.18 10.81
N ALA A 182 -6.59 2.21 10.04
CA ALA A 182 -5.28 2.86 10.10
C ALA A 182 -4.83 3.18 11.53
N ALA A 183 -5.68 3.86 12.33
CA ALA A 183 -5.35 4.20 13.71
C ALA A 183 -5.04 2.97 14.58
N ALA A 184 -5.85 1.91 14.46
CA ALA A 184 -5.68 0.69 15.24
C ALA A 184 -4.46 -0.15 14.80
N ARG A 185 -4.13 -0.15 13.50
CA ARG A 185 -2.92 -0.81 12.97
C ARG A 185 -1.66 -0.08 13.41
N VAL A 186 -1.62 1.25 13.24
CA VAL A 186 -0.45 2.05 13.58
C VAL A 186 -0.19 2.08 15.08
N ALA A 187 -1.22 2.11 15.94
CA ALA A 187 -1.03 2.09 17.39
C ALA A 187 -0.42 0.79 17.94
N ARG A 188 -0.37 -0.29 17.14
CA ARG A 188 0.27 -1.56 17.50
C ARG A 188 1.75 -1.64 17.12
N TYR A 189 2.22 -0.70 16.30
CA TYR A 189 3.60 -0.57 15.84
C TYR A 189 4.34 0.50 16.65
#